data_AF-A0A3L7Q355-F1
#
_entry.id   AF-A0A3L7Q355-F1
#
_cell.length_a   1.000
_cell.length_b   1.000
_cell.length_c   1.000
_cell.angle_alpha   90.00
_cell.angle_beta   90.00
_cell.angle_gamma   90.00
#
_symmetry.space_group_name_H-M   'P 1'
#
loop_
_entity.id
_entity.type
_entity.pdbx_description
1 polymer ?
#
loop_
_entity_poly.entity_id
_entity_poly.type
_entity_poly.pdbx_seq_one_letter_code
_entity_poly.pdbx_strand_id
1 'polypeptide(L)'
;HVGGPWLSVALSATFMVAIMNAVNFLDNMDGLAGGVSFIAAAAFCTAACISRQWATAAVLALLAGGLLGFLVFNFPWRATRPARIFMGDGGSLPVGFLLAALAIQITFTAPDDPEYALGARWYGVLTPLVILAVPLYDSVIVTLLRLGQGKSPMVGDHQHFSHRLVMRGLSSRGAVLLICALATTCGIGGLLLGTAAPWQAVLIGAQTIMVLLTVAVLEQPMLAQMRTGVDR
;
A
#
# COMPACT_ATOMS: atom_id res chain seq x y z
N HIS A 1 14.02 -12.99 16.98
CA HIS A 1 12.82 -13.55 16.33
C HIS A 1 11.66 -13.55 17.32
N VAL A 2 10.58 -12.86 17.01
CA VAL A 2 9.41 -12.74 17.90
C VAL A 2 8.71 -14.11 17.98
N GLY A 3 8.59 -14.68 19.19
CA GLY A 3 7.83 -15.92 19.47
C GLY A 3 8.30 -17.21 18.78
N GLY A 4 9.53 -17.24 18.24
CA GLY A 4 10.15 -18.44 17.65
C GLY A 4 10.15 -18.47 16.11
N PRO A 5 10.91 -19.40 15.48
CA PRO A 5 11.08 -19.45 14.03
C PRO A 5 9.76 -19.65 13.28
N TRP A 6 8.90 -20.55 13.75
CA TRP A 6 7.61 -20.85 13.12
C TRP A 6 6.64 -19.67 13.14
N LEU A 7 6.57 -18.94 14.25
CA LEU A 7 5.73 -17.75 14.34
C LEU A 7 6.25 -16.65 13.40
N SER A 8 7.56 -16.45 13.34
CA SER A 8 8.16 -15.47 12.42
C SER A 8 7.87 -15.83 10.95
N VAL A 9 7.98 -17.11 10.57
CA VAL A 9 7.62 -17.59 9.23
C VAL A 9 6.15 -17.36 8.93
N ALA A 10 5.25 -17.72 9.85
CA ALA A 10 3.80 -17.55 9.68
C ALA A 10 3.40 -16.07 9.53
N LEU A 11 3.97 -15.19 10.35
CA LEU A 11 3.73 -13.75 10.27
C LEU A 11 4.24 -13.15 8.95
N SER A 12 5.45 -13.50 8.53
CA SER A 12 6.01 -13.04 7.25
C SER A 12 5.19 -13.54 6.06
N ALA A 13 4.80 -14.82 6.06
CA ALA A 13 3.96 -15.38 5.00
C ALA A 13 2.59 -14.69 4.94
N THR A 14 1.96 -14.47 6.10
CA THR A 14 0.67 -13.75 6.18
C THR A 14 0.81 -12.32 5.68
N PHE A 15 1.87 -11.61 6.07
CA PHE A 15 2.17 -10.26 5.60
C PHE A 15 2.36 -10.24 4.08
N MET A 16 3.14 -11.17 3.52
CA MET A 16 3.34 -11.29 2.06
C MET A 16 2.02 -11.48 1.33
N VAL A 17 1.20 -12.45 1.75
CA VAL A 17 -0.10 -12.72 1.14
C VAL A 17 -1.03 -11.50 1.26
N ALA A 18 -1.01 -10.80 2.39
CA ALA A 18 -1.81 -9.60 2.59
C ALA A 18 -1.41 -8.47 1.62
N ILE A 19 -0.11 -8.20 1.44
CA ILE A 19 0.38 -7.17 0.51
C ILE A 19 0.14 -7.57 -0.96
N MET A 20 0.36 -8.85 -1.31
CA MET A 20 0.06 -9.36 -2.65
C MET A 20 -1.41 -9.11 -3.03
N ASN A 21 -2.33 -9.50 -2.14
CA ASN A 21 -3.75 -9.28 -2.36
C ASN A 21 -4.12 -7.80 -2.32
N ALA A 22 -3.51 -6.99 -1.46
CA ALA A 22 -3.76 -5.55 -1.42
C ALA A 22 -3.38 -4.87 -2.74
N VAL A 23 -2.22 -5.19 -3.33
CA VAL A 23 -1.81 -4.65 -4.63
C VAL A 23 -2.70 -5.16 -5.76
N ASN A 24 -3.08 -6.44 -5.73
CA ASN A 24 -4.02 -7.01 -6.68
C ASN A 24 -5.40 -6.32 -6.61
N PHE A 25 -5.90 -6.05 -5.42
CA PHE A 25 -7.16 -5.33 -5.22
C PHE A 25 -7.12 -3.89 -5.70
N LEU A 26 -5.96 -3.22 -5.64
CA LEU A 26 -5.78 -1.89 -6.22
C LEU A 26 -5.81 -1.88 -7.75
N ASP A 27 -5.64 -3.03 -8.42
CA ASP A 27 -5.66 -3.15 -9.88
C ASP A 27 -7.10 -3.14 -10.44
N ASN A 28 -7.94 -2.27 -9.86
CA ASN A 28 -9.35 -2.07 -10.22
C ASN A 28 -9.58 -0.78 -11.03
N MET A 29 -8.52 0.02 -11.23
CA MET A 29 -8.58 1.33 -11.88
C MET A 29 -7.23 1.72 -12.50
N ASP A 30 -7.28 2.26 -13.72
CA ASP A 30 -6.11 2.68 -14.49
C ASP A 30 -5.19 3.64 -13.72
N GLY A 31 -3.92 3.28 -13.59
CA GLY A 31 -2.90 4.05 -12.90
C GLY A 31 -2.86 3.87 -11.38
N LEU A 32 -3.83 3.19 -10.77
CA LEU A 32 -3.93 3.07 -9.31
C LEU A 32 -2.89 2.11 -8.73
N ALA A 33 -2.94 0.83 -9.10
CA ALA A 33 -2.00 -0.18 -8.60
C ALA A 33 -0.54 0.19 -8.92
N GLY A 34 -0.28 0.62 -10.16
CA GLY A 34 1.05 1.08 -10.58
C GLY A 34 1.53 2.31 -9.80
N GLY A 35 0.66 3.30 -9.58
CA GLY A 35 1.00 4.54 -8.89
C GLY A 35 1.31 4.33 -7.41
N VAL A 36 0.44 3.62 -6.69
CA VAL A 36 0.64 3.32 -5.27
C VAL A 36 1.86 2.40 -5.07
N SER A 37 2.03 1.40 -5.93
CA SER A 37 3.20 0.50 -5.87
C SER A 37 4.50 1.24 -6.16
N PHE A 38 4.50 2.20 -7.09
CA PHE A 38 5.67 3.04 -7.37
C PHE A 38 6.06 3.87 -6.16
N ILE A 39 5.09 4.52 -5.51
CA ILE A 39 5.31 5.32 -4.30
C ILE A 39 5.90 4.45 -3.18
N ALA A 40 5.33 3.25 -2.95
CA ALA A 40 5.85 2.32 -1.96
C ALA A 40 7.28 1.86 -2.30
N ALA A 41 7.54 1.47 -3.56
CA ALA A 41 8.86 1.06 -4.02
C ALA A 41 9.90 2.17 -3.85
N ALA A 42 9.55 3.43 -4.17
CA ALA A 42 10.43 4.58 -4.01
C ALA A 42 10.73 4.89 -2.53
N ALA A 43 9.71 4.80 -1.66
CA ALA A 43 9.88 4.99 -0.22
C ALA A 43 10.79 3.89 0.36
N PHE A 44 10.54 2.63 0.04
CA PHE A 44 11.41 1.52 0.44
C PHE A 44 12.81 1.62 -0.15
N CYS A 45 12.96 2.06 -1.41
CA CYS A 45 14.27 2.25 -2.03
C CYS A 45 15.08 3.29 -1.25
N THR A 46 14.44 4.40 -0.89
CA THR A 46 15.07 5.46 -0.09
C THR A 46 15.45 4.95 1.29
N ALA A 47 14.56 4.19 1.93
CA ALA A 47 14.83 3.53 3.20
C ALA A 47 16.04 2.58 3.12
N ALA A 48 16.12 1.77 2.06
CA ALA A 48 17.24 0.87 1.82
C ALA A 48 18.56 1.62 1.59
N CYS A 49 18.54 2.75 0.88
CA CYS A 49 19.72 3.62 0.73
C CYS A 49 20.18 4.20 2.07
N ILE A 50 19.26 4.66 2.91
CA ILE A 50 19.57 5.20 4.25
C ILE A 50 20.22 4.11 5.12
N SER A 51 19.68 2.89 5.09
CA SER A 51 20.24 1.73 5.81
C SER A 51 21.40 1.04 5.09
N ARG A 52 21.93 1.64 4.01
CA ARG A 52 23.06 1.14 3.20
C ARG A 52 22.88 -0.28 2.65
N GLN A 53 21.64 -0.76 2.52
CA GLN A 53 21.33 -2.07 1.91
C GLN A 53 21.31 -1.94 0.38
N TRP A 54 22.48 -1.79 -0.24
CA TRP A 54 22.61 -1.41 -1.66
C TRP A 54 21.98 -2.42 -2.62
N ALA A 55 22.10 -3.72 -2.34
CA ALA A 55 21.47 -4.76 -3.16
C ALA A 55 19.94 -4.65 -3.14
N THR A 56 19.36 -4.45 -1.95
CA THR A 56 17.92 -4.22 -1.77
C THR A 56 17.46 -2.94 -2.47
N ALA A 57 18.23 -1.86 -2.33
CA ALA A 57 17.96 -0.58 -2.99
C ALA A 57 17.97 -0.72 -4.52
N ALA A 58 18.93 -1.46 -5.09
CA ALA A 58 19.01 -1.68 -6.53
C ALA A 58 17.77 -2.40 -7.08
N VAL A 59 17.30 -3.46 -6.39
CA VAL A 59 16.07 -4.18 -6.80
C VAL A 59 14.84 -3.27 -6.71
N LEU A 60 14.73 -2.45 -5.66
CA LEU A 60 13.63 -1.50 -5.52
C LEU A 60 13.67 -0.39 -6.57
N ALA A 61 14.87 0.09 -6.94
CA ALA A 61 15.04 1.06 -8.01
C ALA A 61 14.63 0.49 -9.38
N LEU A 62 14.97 -0.78 -9.66
CA LEU A 62 14.53 -1.48 -10.87
C LEU A 62 13.00 -1.65 -10.89
N LEU A 63 12.41 -2.05 -9.75
CA LEU A 63 10.96 -2.15 -9.61
C LEU A 63 10.27 -0.79 -9.84
N ALA A 64 10.76 0.27 -9.20
CA ALA A 64 10.23 1.62 -9.36
C ALA A 64 10.37 2.12 -10.80
N GLY A 65 11.50 1.88 -11.46
CA GLY A 65 11.73 2.22 -12.87
C GLY A 65 10.80 1.46 -13.82
N GLY A 66 10.59 0.16 -13.59
CA GLY A 66 9.64 -0.66 -14.34
C GLY A 66 8.19 -0.17 -14.18
N LEU A 67 7.79 0.19 -12.96
CA LEU A 67 6.46 0.75 -12.67
C LEU A 67 6.28 2.13 -13.31
N LEU A 68 7.30 2.99 -13.33
CA LEU A 68 7.25 4.25 -14.09
C LEU A 68 7.04 4.00 -15.58
N GLY A 69 7.81 3.07 -16.17
CA GLY A 69 7.66 2.67 -17.56
C GLY A 69 6.25 2.16 -17.87
N PHE A 70 5.69 1.33 -16.99
CA PHE A 70 4.30 0.85 -17.08
C PHE A 70 3.29 2.00 -17.00
N LEU A 71 3.46 2.95 -16.06
CA LEU A 71 2.57 4.09 -15.86
C LEU A 71 2.52 5.03 -17.08
N VAL A 72 3.57 5.12 -17.90
CA VAL A 72 3.51 5.86 -19.16
C VAL A 72 2.37 5.36 -20.06
N PHE A 73 2.09 4.05 -20.05
CA PHE A 73 1.08 3.41 -20.89
C PHE A 73 -0.24 3.11 -20.17
N ASN A 74 -0.21 2.97 -18.85
CA ASN A 74 -1.37 2.63 -18.03
C ASN A 74 -2.07 3.86 -17.42
N PHE A 75 -1.33 4.91 -17.05
CA PHE A 75 -1.93 6.05 -16.37
C PHE A 75 -2.81 6.90 -17.32
N PRO A 76 -3.99 7.38 -16.89
CA PRO A 76 -4.89 8.21 -17.71
C PRO A 76 -4.38 9.66 -17.80
N TRP A 77 -3.26 9.88 -18.51
CA TRP A 77 -2.56 11.17 -18.62
C TRP A 77 -3.43 12.31 -19.16
N ARG A 78 -4.43 11.99 -19.97
CA ARG A 78 -5.44 12.94 -20.49
C ARG A 78 -6.80 12.25 -20.42
N ALA A 79 -7.87 13.01 -20.20
CA ALA A 79 -9.24 12.46 -20.11
C ALA A 79 -9.63 11.61 -21.32
N THR A 80 -9.03 11.85 -22.49
CA THR A 80 -9.28 11.14 -23.74
C THR A 80 -8.30 10.00 -24.05
N ARG A 81 -7.28 9.78 -23.21
CA ARG A 81 -6.30 8.71 -23.41
C ARG A 81 -6.56 7.58 -22.40
N PRO A 82 -7.27 6.52 -22.81
CA PRO A 82 -7.46 5.35 -21.96
C PRO A 82 -6.15 4.57 -21.78
N ALA A 83 -6.10 3.71 -20.76
CA ALA A 83 -4.97 2.80 -20.58
C ALA A 83 -4.76 1.91 -21.81
N ARG A 84 -3.49 1.74 -22.20
CA ARG A 84 -3.10 0.91 -23.35
C ARG A 84 -2.70 -0.50 -22.92
N ILE A 85 -2.26 -0.65 -21.68
CA ILE A 85 -1.88 -1.90 -21.06
C ILE A 85 -2.48 -1.95 -19.65
N PHE A 86 -2.89 -3.13 -19.22
CA PHE A 86 -3.39 -3.41 -17.88
C PHE A 86 -2.37 -4.25 -17.13
N MET A 87 -2.36 -4.14 -15.80
CA MET A 87 -1.39 -4.87 -14.97
C MET A 87 -1.80 -6.35 -14.87
N GLY A 88 -3.08 -6.59 -14.56
CA GLY A 88 -3.65 -7.91 -14.35
C GLY A 88 -2.99 -8.67 -13.19
N ASP A 89 -3.44 -9.89 -12.95
CA ASP A 89 -2.86 -10.76 -11.92
C ASP A 89 -1.39 -11.09 -12.19
N GLY A 90 -1.02 -11.18 -13.47
CA GLY A 90 0.36 -11.44 -13.92
C GLY A 90 1.35 -10.34 -13.55
N GLY A 91 0.90 -9.10 -13.36
CA GLY A 91 1.73 -7.99 -12.90
C GLY A 91 1.54 -7.66 -11.42
N SER A 92 0.31 -7.63 -10.94
CA SER A 92 -0.02 -7.13 -9.60
C SER A 92 0.46 -8.06 -8.48
N LEU A 93 0.34 -9.38 -8.64
CA LEU A 93 0.80 -10.35 -7.63
C LEU A 93 2.34 -10.37 -7.48
N PRO A 94 3.14 -10.42 -8.56
CA PRO A 94 4.60 -10.30 -8.44
C PRO A 94 5.06 -8.98 -7.85
N VAL A 95 4.42 -7.85 -8.21
CA VAL A 95 4.76 -6.55 -7.63
C VAL A 95 4.46 -6.51 -6.14
N GLY A 96 3.30 -6.99 -5.71
CA GLY A 96 2.98 -7.11 -4.29
C GLY A 96 3.92 -8.04 -3.53
N PHE A 97 4.33 -9.16 -4.14
CA PHE A 97 5.31 -10.07 -3.56
C PHE A 97 6.67 -9.38 -3.36
N LEU A 98 7.18 -8.69 -4.40
CA LEU A 98 8.45 -7.97 -4.31
C LEU A 98 8.40 -6.86 -3.25
N LEU A 99 7.33 -6.07 -3.21
CA LEU A 99 7.14 -5.05 -2.17
C LEU A 99 7.17 -5.66 -0.77
N ALA A 100 6.46 -6.76 -0.55
CA ALA A 100 6.43 -7.42 0.77
C ALA A 100 7.78 -8.01 1.17
N ALA A 101 8.43 -8.73 0.25
CA ALA A 101 9.72 -9.36 0.50
C ALA A 101 10.80 -8.32 0.81
N LEU A 102 10.87 -7.25 0.01
CA LEU A 102 11.85 -6.18 0.19
C LEU A 102 11.55 -5.34 1.44
N ALA A 103 10.27 -5.13 1.79
CA ALA A 103 9.90 -4.48 3.05
C ALA A 103 10.32 -5.30 4.28
N ILE A 104 10.14 -6.63 4.24
CA ILE A 104 10.64 -7.52 5.30
C ILE A 104 12.16 -7.44 5.38
N GLN A 105 12.85 -7.50 4.24
CA GLN A 105 14.32 -7.43 4.17
C GLN A 105 14.86 -6.13 4.79
N ILE A 106 14.27 -4.98 4.46
CA ILE A 106 14.69 -3.68 5.02
C ILE A 106 14.49 -3.62 6.54
N THR A 107 13.41 -4.22 7.04
CA THR A 107 12.95 -4.00 8.42
C THR A 107 13.52 -5.01 9.41
N PHE A 108 13.67 -6.27 9.00
CA PHE A 108 13.97 -7.38 9.90
C PHE A 108 15.33 -8.04 9.65
N THR A 109 16.02 -7.69 8.57
CA THR A 109 17.41 -8.11 8.35
C THR A 109 18.34 -7.02 8.85
N ALA A 110 19.37 -7.40 9.61
CA ALA A 110 20.37 -6.48 10.11
C ALA A 110 21.02 -5.74 8.92
N PRO A 111 21.08 -4.40 8.94
CA PRO A 111 21.84 -3.68 7.92
C PRO A 111 23.33 -3.99 8.06
N ASP A 112 24.07 -3.75 6.98
CA ASP A 112 25.53 -3.90 6.96
C ASP A 112 26.23 -3.03 8.02
N ASP A 113 25.56 -1.94 8.44
CA ASP A 113 26.01 -1.02 9.47
C ASP A 113 24.87 -0.79 10.51
N PRO A 114 25.01 -1.28 11.76
CA PRO A 114 23.97 -1.20 12.80
C PRO A 114 23.55 0.23 13.16
N GLU A 115 24.44 1.22 12.94
CA GLU A 115 24.18 2.63 13.22
C GLU A 115 23.02 3.18 12.36
N TYR A 116 22.81 2.60 11.18
CA TYR A 116 21.83 3.07 10.18
C TYR A 116 20.56 2.20 10.12
N ALA A 117 20.32 1.38 11.14
CA ALA A 117 19.13 0.52 11.18
C ALA A 117 17.85 1.34 11.41
N LEU A 118 16.99 1.41 10.38
CA LEU A 118 15.62 1.94 10.51
C LEU A 118 14.80 1.22 11.60
N GLY A 119 15.18 -0.01 11.97
CA GLY A 119 14.57 -0.81 13.04
C GLY A 119 15.25 -0.71 14.42
N ALA A 120 16.22 0.20 14.62
CA ALA A 120 16.91 0.34 15.91
C ALA A 120 15.96 0.68 17.07
N ARG A 121 14.85 1.37 16.77
CA ARG A 121 13.77 1.65 17.72
C ARG A 121 12.60 0.71 17.47
N TRP A 122 11.92 0.30 18.55
CA TRP A 122 10.84 -0.70 18.49
C TRP A 122 9.71 -0.34 17.50
N TYR A 123 9.43 0.95 17.30
CA TYR A 123 8.41 1.43 16.37
C TYR A 123 8.88 1.49 14.90
N GLY A 124 10.18 1.39 14.63
CA GLY A 124 10.72 1.31 13.26
C GLY A 124 10.24 0.07 12.51
N VAL A 125 9.90 -0.99 13.23
CA VAL A 125 9.25 -2.21 12.70
C VAL A 125 7.91 -1.92 12.02
N LEU A 126 7.25 -0.82 12.36
CA LEU A 126 5.97 -0.41 11.76
C LEU A 126 6.13 0.31 10.42
N THR A 127 7.36 0.61 9.99
CA THR A 127 7.64 1.36 8.75
C THR A 127 6.91 0.80 7.53
N PRO A 128 6.95 -0.52 7.24
CA PRO A 128 6.19 -1.08 6.11
C PRO A 128 4.68 -0.86 6.20
N LEU A 129 4.12 -0.96 7.42
CA LEU A 129 2.69 -0.77 7.65
C LEU A 129 2.28 0.67 7.41
N VAL A 130 3.12 1.64 7.79
CA VAL A 130 2.87 3.05 7.54
C VAL A 130 2.99 3.36 6.05
N ILE A 131 4.05 2.91 5.37
CA ILE A 131 4.22 3.13 3.92
C ILE A 131 3.05 2.53 3.12
N LEU A 132 2.59 1.34 3.50
CA LEU A 132 1.51 0.60 2.83
C LEU A 132 0.13 0.83 3.49
N ALA A 133 -0.03 1.86 4.32
CA ALA A 133 -1.25 2.05 5.11
C ALA A 133 -2.51 2.15 4.23
N VAL A 134 -2.42 2.88 3.12
CA VAL A 134 -3.54 3.09 2.17
C VAL A 134 -3.96 1.78 1.46
N PRO A 135 -3.06 1.04 0.78
CA PRO A 135 -3.42 -0.26 0.17
C PRO A 135 -3.92 -1.27 1.19
N LEU A 136 -3.29 -1.33 2.37
CA LEU A 136 -3.72 -2.23 3.45
C LEU A 136 -5.11 -1.90 3.94
N TYR A 137 -5.42 -0.62 4.14
CA TYR A 137 -6.74 -0.17 4.57
C TYR A 137 -7.82 -0.58 3.56
N ASP A 138 -7.63 -0.30 2.26
CA ASP A 138 -8.63 -0.66 1.24
C ASP A 138 -8.85 -2.18 1.20
N SER A 139 -7.76 -2.95 1.26
CA SER A 139 -7.80 -4.42 1.27
C SER A 139 -8.57 -4.98 2.48
N VAL A 140 -8.31 -4.44 3.68
CA VAL A 140 -9.01 -4.85 4.91
C VAL A 140 -10.49 -4.52 4.83
N ILE A 141 -10.85 -3.29 4.45
CA ILE A 141 -12.26 -2.87 4.37
C ILE A 141 -13.02 -3.71 3.34
N VAL A 142 -12.47 -3.89 2.14
CA VAL A 142 -13.09 -4.70 1.09
C VAL A 142 -13.26 -6.15 1.55
N THR A 143 -12.25 -6.73 2.20
CA THR A 143 -12.33 -8.09 2.74
C THR A 143 -13.42 -8.22 3.80
N LEU A 144 -13.49 -7.28 4.76
CA LEU A 144 -14.51 -7.29 5.81
C LEU A 144 -15.93 -7.15 5.25
N LEU A 145 -16.13 -6.28 4.25
CA LEU A 145 -17.42 -6.12 3.58
C LEU A 145 -17.84 -7.40 2.85
N ARG A 146 -16.91 -8.07 2.16
CA ARG A 146 -17.18 -9.34 1.47
C ARG A 146 -17.56 -10.46 2.44
N LEU A 147 -16.83 -10.59 3.54
CA LEU A 147 -17.14 -11.57 4.58
C LEU A 147 -18.52 -11.31 5.20
N GLY A 148 -18.88 -10.04 5.44
CA GLY A 148 -20.20 -9.65 5.91
C GLY A 148 -21.34 -9.94 4.91
N GLN A 149 -21.03 -10.01 3.61
CA GLN A 149 -21.96 -10.37 2.53
C GLN A 149 -21.96 -11.88 2.21
N GLY A 150 -21.20 -12.70 2.95
CA GLY A 150 -21.05 -14.13 2.66
C GLY A 150 -20.33 -14.44 1.35
N LYS A 151 -19.67 -13.45 0.74
CA LYS A 151 -18.91 -13.60 -0.51
C LYS A 151 -17.47 -13.98 -0.22
N SER A 152 -16.85 -14.75 -1.11
CA SER A 152 -15.42 -15.04 -1.03
C SER A 152 -14.60 -13.74 -1.16
N PRO A 153 -13.59 -13.52 -0.31
CA PRO A 153 -12.68 -12.39 -0.43
C PRO A 153 -11.94 -12.31 -1.77
N MET A 154 -11.86 -13.41 -2.53
CA MET A 154 -11.04 -13.48 -3.75
C MET A 154 -11.80 -13.17 -5.05
N VAL A 155 -13.08 -12.80 -4.97
CA VAL A 155 -13.88 -12.43 -6.16
C VAL A 155 -13.85 -10.91 -6.35
N GLY A 156 -13.48 -10.46 -7.55
CA GLY A 156 -13.44 -9.03 -7.91
C GLY A 156 -14.82 -8.37 -7.89
N ASP A 157 -14.92 -7.17 -7.32
CA ASP A 157 -16.15 -6.36 -7.25
C ASP A 157 -15.79 -4.87 -7.20
N HIS A 158 -16.71 -3.96 -7.53
CA HIS A 158 -16.53 -2.50 -7.58
C HIS A 158 -16.57 -1.81 -6.22
N GLN A 159 -16.35 -2.55 -5.13
CA GLN A 159 -16.44 -2.05 -3.76
C GLN A 159 -15.14 -1.43 -3.25
N HIS A 160 -14.23 -1.01 -4.12
CA HIS A 160 -12.96 -0.40 -3.72
C HIS A 160 -13.10 1.10 -3.46
N PHE A 161 -12.24 1.64 -2.60
CA PHE A 161 -12.22 3.07 -2.24
C PHE A 161 -12.13 3.98 -3.48
N SER A 162 -11.40 3.56 -4.51
CA SER A 162 -11.30 4.23 -5.80
C SER A 162 -12.65 4.42 -6.50
N HIS A 163 -13.44 3.35 -6.64
CA HIS A 163 -14.79 3.39 -7.22
C HIS A 163 -15.76 4.19 -6.34
N ARG A 164 -15.62 4.13 -5.01
CA ARG A 164 -16.38 4.96 -4.06
C ARG A 164 -16.13 6.45 -4.26
N LEU A 165 -14.89 6.87 -4.48
CA LEU A 165 -14.57 8.27 -4.79
C LEU A 165 -15.20 8.71 -6.13
N VAL A 166 -15.20 7.85 -7.14
CA VAL A 166 -15.84 8.15 -8.42
C VAL A 166 -17.36 8.33 -8.27
N MET A 167 -18.01 7.49 -7.46
CA MET A 167 -19.44 7.63 -7.15
C MET A 167 -19.77 8.94 -6.39
N ARG A 168 -18.79 9.57 -5.74
CA ARG A 168 -18.93 10.91 -5.13
C ARG A 168 -18.68 12.07 -6.11
N GLY A 169 -18.48 11.79 -7.39
CA GLY A 169 -18.31 12.79 -8.44
C GLY A 169 -16.86 13.14 -8.76
N LEU A 170 -15.87 12.44 -8.20
CA LEU A 170 -14.50 12.55 -8.69
C LEU A 170 -14.39 11.85 -10.05
N SER A 171 -13.56 12.40 -10.94
CA SER A 171 -13.12 11.64 -12.12
C SER A 171 -12.24 10.46 -11.68
N SER A 172 -12.17 9.38 -12.46
CA SER A 172 -11.28 8.23 -12.16
C SER A 172 -9.83 8.70 -11.95
N ARG A 173 -9.34 9.60 -12.80
CA ARG A 173 -8.03 10.22 -12.61
C ARG A 173 -7.91 10.99 -11.29
N GLY A 174 -8.93 11.76 -10.92
CA GLY A 174 -8.97 12.49 -9.66
C GLY A 174 -8.90 11.55 -8.45
N ALA A 175 -9.63 10.43 -8.49
CA ALA A 175 -9.58 9.40 -7.46
C ALA A 175 -8.17 8.80 -7.34
N VAL A 176 -7.53 8.43 -8.45
CA VAL A 176 -6.16 7.90 -8.45
C VAL A 176 -5.16 8.91 -7.89
N LEU A 177 -5.21 10.16 -8.33
CA LEU A 177 -4.30 11.20 -7.84
C LEU A 177 -4.48 11.47 -6.34
N LEU A 178 -5.72 11.47 -5.84
CA LEU A 178 -5.99 11.61 -4.42
C LEU A 178 -5.41 10.43 -3.63
N ILE A 179 -5.65 9.19 -4.08
CA ILE A 179 -5.11 8.00 -3.41
C ILE A 179 -3.58 8.01 -3.43
N CYS A 180 -2.95 8.38 -4.55
CA CYS A 180 -1.50 8.55 -4.65
C CYS A 180 -0.97 9.65 -3.71
N ALA A 181 -1.70 10.77 -3.53
CA ALA A 181 -1.31 11.82 -2.59
C ALA A 181 -1.37 11.33 -1.13
N LEU A 182 -2.41 10.60 -0.76
CA LEU A 182 -2.52 9.97 0.56
C LEU A 182 -1.41 8.93 0.78
N ALA A 183 -1.16 8.07 -0.23
CA ALA A 183 -0.08 7.08 -0.19
C ALA A 183 1.30 7.73 -0.08
N THR A 184 1.53 8.86 -0.77
CA THR A 184 2.78 9.63 -0.66
C THR A 184 2.95 10.19 0.74
N THR A 185 1.89 10.73 1.32
CA THR A 185 1.91 11.28 2.69
C THR A 185 2.29 10.20 3.71
N CYS A 186 1.65 9.03 3.63
CA CYS A 186 1.99 7.88 4.46
C CYS A 186 3.40 7.34 4.15
N GLY A 187 3.81 7.32 2.89
CA GLY A 187 5.15 6.90 2.46
C GLY A 187 6.26 7.76 3.07
N ILE A 188 6.11 9.08 3.06
CA ILE A 188 7.03 10.01 3.71
C ILE A 188 7.02 9.80 5.23
N GLY A 189 5.85 9.68 5.85
CA GLY A 189 5.73 9.40 7.28
C GLY A 189 6.46 8.11 7.68
N GLY A 190 6.28 7.03 6.92
CA GLY A 190 6.97 5.77 7.17
C GLY A 190 8.47 5.86 6.99
N LEU A 191 8.96 6.55 5.96
CA LEU A 191 10.40 6.77 5.75
C LEU A 191 11.06 7.49 6.93
N LEU A 192 10.37 8.49 7.50
CA LEU A 192 10.86 9.25 8.65
C LEU A 192 10.76 8.46 9.96
N LEU A 193 9.88 7.45 10.03
CA LEU A 193 9.56 6.77 11.29
C LEU A 193 10.78 6.11 11.94
N GLY A 194 11.65 5.46 11.17
CA GLY A 194 12.80 4.75 11.73
C GLY A 194 13.90 5.67 12.30
N THR A 195 13.96 6.93 11.88
CA THR A 195 14.92 7.93 12.41
C THR A 195 14.27 8.94 13.37
N ALA A 196 12.94 9.06 13.34
CA ALA A 196 12.14 9.97 14.14
C ALA A 196 12.31 9.77 15.65
N ALA A 197 12.52 10.86 16.40
CA ALA A 197 12.43 10.87 17.86
C ALA A 197 11.04 10.42 18.36
N PRO A 198 10.87 9.98 19.61
CA PRO A 198 9.61 9.40 20.08
C PRO A 198 8.38 10.31 19.87
N TRP A 199 8.51 11.61 20.11
CA TRP A 199 7.42 12.56 19.89
C TRP A 199 7.09 12.72 18.39
N GLN A 200 8.08 12.66 17.51
CA GLN A 200 7.89 12.69 16.05
C GLN A 200 7.19 11.41 15.57
N ALA A 201 7.55 10.25 16.13
CA ALA A 201 6.89 8.98 15.83
C ALA A 201 5.40 9.01 16.22
N VAL A 202 5.06 9.63 17.36
CA VAL A 202 3.65 9.85 17.75
C VAL A 202 2.92 10.74 16.73
N LEU A 203 3.55 11.82 16.26
CA LEU A 203 2.96 12.68 15.24
C LEU A 203 2.74 11.95 13.91
N ILE A 204 3.69 11.12 13.49
CA ILE A 204 3.57 10.29 12.27
C ILE A 204 2.43 9.28 12.43
N GLY A 205 2.33 8.62 13.59
CA GLY A 205 1.22 7.72 13.90
C GLY A 205 -0.13 8.44 13.86
N ALA A 206 -0.23 9.60 14.51
CA ALA A 206 -1.44 10.42 14.49
C ALA A 206 -1.81 10.89 13.07
N GLN A 207 -0.83 11.33 12.28
CA GLN A 207 -1.03 11.71 10.88
C GLN A 207 -1.55 10.54 10.05
N THR A 208 -0.98 9.35 10.23
CA THR A 208 -1.39 8.13 9.51
C THR A 208 -2.84 7.78 9.87
N ILE A 209 -3.18 7.81 11.17
CA ILE A 209 -4.55 7.58 11.64
C ILE A 209 -5.50 8.62 11.05
N MET A 210 -5.14 9.91 11.05
CA MET A 210 -5.97 10.97 10.47
C MET A 210 -6.21 10.77 8.97
N VAL A 211 -5.22 10.31 8.21
CA VAL A 211 -5.40 9.94 6.80
C VAL A 211 -6.41 8.80 6.67
N LEU A 212 -6.26 7.72 7.45
CA LEU A 212 -7.18 6.58 7.41
C LEU A 212 -8.60 6.96 7.87
N LEU A 213 -8.75 7.83 8.86
CA LEU A 213 -10.04 8.35 9.30
C LEU A 213 -10.69 9.21 8.22
N THR A 214 -9.91 10.03 7.51
CA THR A 214 -10.42 10.83 6.39
C THR A 214 -10.96 9.91 5.30
N VAL A 215 -10.21 8.86 4.95
CA VAL A 215 -10.67 7.82 4.02
C VAL A 215 -11.97 7.18 4.54
N ALA A 216 -12.02 6.77 5.81
CA ALA A 216 -13.21 6.15 6.40
C ALA A 216 -14.45 7.06 6.37
N VAL A 217 -14.31 8.34 6.70
CA VAL A 217 -15.39 9.34 6.61
C VAL A 217 -15.85 9.54 5.16
N LEU A 218 -14.92 9.49 4.22
CA LEU A 218 -15.24 9.46 2.79
C LEU A 218 -15.94 8.16 2.34
N GLU A 219 -16.06 7.15 3.20
CA GLU A 219 -16.75 5.89 2.88
C GLU A 219 -18.12 5.73 3.58
N GLN A 220 -18.35 6.36 4.74
CA GLN A 220 -19.54 6.14 5.59
C GLN A 220 -20.92 6.21 4.89
N PRO A 221 -21.24 7.20 4.03
CA PRO A 221 -22.55 7.31 3.39
C PRO A 221 -22.87 6.12 2.48
N MET A 222 -21.85 5.49 1.89
CA MET A 222 -22.02 4.38 0.97
C MET A 222 -22.23 3.05 1.70
N LEU A 223 -21.53 2.87 2.82
CA LEU A 223 -21.74 1.69 3.68
C LEU A 223 -23.17 1.68 4.25
N ALA A 224 -23.72 2.85 4.57
CA ALA A 224 -25.10 3.00 4.99
C ALA A 224 -26.09 2.62 3.87
N GLN A 225 -25.86 3.07 2.63
CA GLN A 225 -26.72 2.75 1.48
C GLN A 225 -26.69 1.26 1.11
N MET A 226 -25.53 0.61 1.18
CA MET A 226 -25.40 -0.83 0.93
C MET A 226 -26.12 -1.67 1.99
N ARG A 227 -26.09 -1.27 3.26
CA ARG A 227 -26.87 -1.92 4.33
C ARG A 227 -28.38 -1.84 4.07
N THR A 228 -28.88 -0.70 3.62
CA THR A 228 -30.31 -0.52 3.33
C THR A 228 -30.79 -1.20 2.05
N GLY A 229 -29.88 -1.54 1.14
CA GLY A 229 -30.20 -2.23 -0.12
C GLY A 229 -30.24 -3.76 -0.02
N VAL A 230 -29.72 -4.35 1.06
CA VAL A 230 -29.79 -5.80 1.33
C VAL A 230 -31.13 -6.20 1.96
N ASP A 231 -31.90 -5.22 2.47
CA ASP A 231 -33.25 -5.42 3.04
C ASP A 231 -34.38 -5.33 1.97
N ARG A 232 -34.07 -5.48 0.68
CA ARG A 232 -35.06 -5.60 -0.41
C ARG A 232 -34.71 -6.75 -1.34
#